data_AF-A0A2E7ZWD8-F1
#
_entry.id   AF-A0A2E7ZWD8-F1
#
_cell.length_a   1.000
_cell.length_b   1.000
_cell.length_c   1.000
_cell.angle_alpha   90.00
_cell.angle_beta   90.00
_cell.angle_gamma   90.00
#
_symmetry.space_group_name_H-M   'P 1'
#
loop_
_entity.id
_entity.type
_entity.pdbx_description
1 polymer ?
#
loop_
_entity_poly.entity_id
_entity_poly.type
_entity_poly.pdbx_seq_one_letter_code
_entity_poly.pdbx_strand_id
1 'polypeptide(L)'
;MAAPAAITAAAYRAWAIALASTKNLHEENYNYTSDRQRLDVISEYLFVLVHCADRLCSQHFSPEKRHTFVQELSLGCARHLQRNASEILGLDNHQKLFIDLLNVRTTEYAQYSFDELEPRFGLLKSLGTNIQQVMGESQTNRWVIDQVITVDGPDAVRLFLDILKNLLGPQIKQALGDSVTES
;
A
#
# COMPACT_ATOMS: atom_id res chain seq x y z
N MET A 1 21.31 -5.74 -3.52
CA MET A 1 20.38 -4.60 -3.30
C MET A 1 19.36 -4.58 -4.44
N ALA A 2 18.07 -4.27 -4.20
CA ALA A 2 17.14 -4.05 -5.31
C ALA A 2 17.59 -2.84 -6.13
N ALA A 3 17.42 -2.86 -7.46
CA ALA A 3 17.86 -1.76 -8.30
C ALA A 3 17.07 -0.48 -7.93
N PRO A 4 17.71 0.68 -7.68
CA PRO A 4 17.03 1.92 -7.27
C PRO A 4 15.86 2.33 -8.18
N ALA A 5 15.97 2.04 -9.48
CA ALA A 5 14.93 2.28 -10.47
C ALA A 5 13.65 1.44 -10.22
N ALA A 6 13.79 0.17 -9.81
CA ALA A 6 12.66 -0.70 -9.51
C ALA A 6 11.87 -0.20 -8.29
N ILE A 7 12.57 0.29 -7.26
CA ILE A 7 11.93 0.85 -6.06
C ILE A 7 11.17 2.13 -6.39
N THR A 8 11.79 3.02 -7.16
CA THR A 8 11.15 4.27 -7.62
C THR A 8 9.90 3.97 -8.45
N ALA A 9 9.98 3.00 -9.37
CA ALA A 9 8.84 2.56 -10.16
C ALA A 9 7.74 1.95 -9.29
N ALA A 10 8.09 1.13 -8.29
CA ALA A 10 7.14 0.54 -7.37
C ALA A 10 6.39 1.60 -6.55
N ALA A 11 7.10 2.59 -5.98
CA ALA A 11 6.49 3.68 -5.24
C ALA A 11 5.53 4.52 -6.09
N TYR A 12 5.94 4.85 -7.33
CA TYR A 12 5.07 5.55 -8.28
C TYR A 12 3.80 4.75 -8.61
N ARG A 13 3.94 3.44 -8.82
CA ARG A 13 2.80 2.56 -9.13
C ARG A 13 1.87 2.39 -7.94
N ALA A 14 2.40 2.24 -6.72
CA ALA A 14 1.59 2.22 -5.51
C ALA A 14 0.75 3.50 -5.36
N TRP A 15 1.38 4.67 -5.57
CA TRP A 15 0.67 5.96 -5.58
C TRP A 15 -0.43 6.02 -6.64
N ALA A 16 -0.13 5.63 -7.88
CA ALA A 16 -1.09 5.67 -8.97
C ALA A 16 -2.31 4.76 -8.71
N ILE A 17 -2.08 3.58 -8.14
CA ILE A 17 -3.14 2.63 -7.77
C ILE A 17 -3.98 3.20 -6.63
N ALA A 18 -3.35 3.66 -5.54
CA ALA A 18 -4.07 4.25 -4.40
C ALA A 18 -4.93 5.46 -4.81
N LEU A 19 -4.39 6.32 -5.69
CA LEU A 19 -5.14 7.44 -6.26
C LEU A 19 -6.32 6.96 -7.12
N ALA A 20 -6.14 5.92 -7.94
CA ALA A 20 -7.21 5.36 -8.75
C ALA A 20 -8.32 4.74 -7.89
N SER A 21 -7.98 3.94 -6.88
CA SER A 21 -8.97 3.37 -5.94
C SER A 21 -9.72 4.46 -5.17
N THR A 22 -9.03 5.53 -4.76
CA THR A 22 -9.69 6.67 -4.10
C THR A 22 -10.66 7.40 -5.04
N LYS A 23 -10.32 7.51 -6.32
CA LYS A 23 -11.22 8.06 -7.34
C LYS A 23 -12.41 7.14 -7.61
N ASN A 24 -12.18 5.83 -7.65
CA ASN A 24 -13.24 4.84 -7.84
C ASN A 24 -14.31 4.96 -6.75
N LEU A 25 -13.92 5.09 -5.48
CA LEU A 25 -14.88 5.37 -4.40
C LEU A 25 -15.74 6.61 -4.69
N HIS A 26 -15.18 7.68 -5.26
CA HIS A 26 -15.97 8.84 -5.64
C HIS A 26 -16.96 8.54 -6.78
N GLU A 27 -16.51 7.78 -7.78
CA GLU A 27 -17.33 7.35 -8.93
C GLU A 27 -18.48 6.43 -8.50
N GLU A 28 -18.25 5.62 -7.46
CA GLU A 28 -19.26 4.78 -6.79
C GLU A 28 -20.14 5.57 -5.80
N ASN A 29 -20.14 6.91 -5.87
CA ASN A 29 -20.96 7.84 -5.08
C ASN A 29 -20.62 7.92 -3.58
N TYR A 30 -19.48 7.38 -3.15
CA TYR A 30 -18.98 7.65 -1.80
C TYR A 30 -18.50 9.10 -1.70
N ASN A 31 -18.73 9.70 -0.53
CA ASN A 31 -18.58 11.14 -0.35
C ASN A 31 -17.36 11.47 0.48
N TYR A 32 -16.52 12.34 -0.07
CA TYR A 32 -15.45 13.00 0.66
C TYR A 32 -15.91 14.38 1.11
N THR A 33 -15.66 14.71 2.38
CA THR A 33 -15.98 16.00 2.99
C THR A 33 -14.86 17.04 2.82
N SER A 34 -13.66 16.60 2.45
CA SER A 34 -12.50 17.47 2.20
C SER A 34 -11.42 16.76 1.37
N ASP A 35 -10.51 17.54 0.78
CA ASP A 35 -9.32 16.98 0.11
C ASP A 35 -8.35 16.32 1.11
N ARG A 36 -8.36 16.77 2.37
CA ARG A 36 -7.64 16.09 3.45
C ARG A 36 -8.13 14.64 3.60
N GLN A 37 -9.44 14.45 3.63
CA GLN A 37 -10.04 13.11 3.74
C GLN A 37 -9.69 12.23 2.53
N ARG A 38 -9.62 12.80 1.32
CA ARG A 38 -9.15 12.08 0.12
C ARG A 38 -7.69 11.62 0.27
N LEU A 39 -6.80 12.51 0.74
CA LEU A 39 -5.40 12.17 0.98
C LEU A 39 -5.23 11.10 2.08
N ASP A 40 -6.06 11.15 3.12
CA ASP A 40 -6.05 10.16 4.19
C ASP A 40 -6.51 8.78 3.65
N VAL A 41 -7.51 8.71 2.75
CA VAL A 41 -7.90 7.45 2.08
C VAL A 41 -6.82 6.94 1.12
N ILE A 42 -6.16 7.81 0.35
CA ILE A 42 -4.98 7.42 -0.44
C ILE A 42 -3.91 6.79 0.46
N SER A 43 -3.69 7.37 1.64
CA SER A 43 -2.71 6.87 2.60
C SER A 43 -3.07 5.46 3.08
N GLU A 44 -4.34 5.19 3.41
CA GLU A 44 -4.80 3.85 3.82
C GLU A 44 -4.55 2.79 2.74
N TYR A 45 -4.80 3.10 1.47
CA TYR A 45 -4.43 2.22 0.36
C TYR A 45 -2.91 2.02 0.27
N LEU A 46 -2.10 3.07 0.39
CA LEU A 46 -0.64 2.94 0.38
C LEU A 46 -0.13 2.04 1.50
N PHE A 47 -0.72 2.11 2.69
CA PHE A 47 -0.31 1.28 3.84
C PHE A 47 -0.52 -0.21 3.57
N VAL A 48 -1.68 -0.59 3.02
CA VAL A 48 -1.92 -2.01 2.68
C VAL A 48 -1.00 -2.47 1.56
N LEU A 49 -0.74 -1.62 0.55
CA LEU A 49 0.15 -1.96 -0.56
C LEU A 49 1.59 -2.18 -0.09
N VAL A 50 2.11 -1.28 0.76
CA VAL A 50 3.45 -1.44 1.37
C VAL A 50 3.52 -2.72 2.22
N HIS A 51 2.46 -3.02 2.99
CA HIS A 51 2.39 -4.26 3.75
C HIS A 51 2.44 -5.51 2.84
N CYS A 52 1.65 -5.55 1.77
CA CYS A 52 1.66 -6.64 0.80
C CYS A 52 3.02 -6.79 0.10
N ALA A 53 3.70 -5.68 -0.22
CA ALA A 53 5.05 -5.71 -0.77
C ALA A 53 6.07 -6.32 0.19
N ASP A 54 5.99 -5.97 1.48
CA ASP A 54 6.84 -6.54 2.53
C ASP A 54 6.63 -8.06 2.65
N ARG A 55 5.38 -8.53 2.59
CA ARG A 55 5.05 -9.96 2.58
C ARG A 55 5.61 -10.68 1.36
N LEU A 56 5.44 -10.13 0.16
CA LEU A 56 6.05 -10.70 -1.05
C LEU A 56 7.58 -10.78 -0.94
N CYS A 57 8.22 -9.70 -0.47
CA CYS A 57 9.68 -9.67 -0.33
C CYS A 57 10.17 -10.66 0.73
N SER A 58 9.41 -10.92 1.79
CA SER A 58 9.76 -11.90 2.83
C SER A 58 9.87 -13.33 2.32
N GLN A 59 9.22 -13.65 1.21
CA GLN A 59 9.29 -14.98 0.58
C GLN A 59 10.54 -15.20 -0.27
N HIS A 60 11.23 -14.12 -0.66
CA HIS A 60 12.28 -14.18 -1.68
C HIS A 60 13.58 -13.49 -1.31
N PHE A 61 13.57 -12.53 -0.38
CA PHE A 61 14.74 -11.72 -0.03
C PHE A 61 15.25 -12.08 1.35
N SER A 62 16.58 -11.95 1.53
CA SER A 62 17.18 -11.95 2.86
C SER A 62 16.59 -10.83 3.73
N PRO A 63 16.65 -10.94 5.06
CA PRO A 63 16.14 -9.91 5.97
C PRO A 63 16.68 -8.50 5.66
N GLU A 64 17.97 -8.37 5.33
CA GLU A 64 18.62 -7.09 5.05
C GLU A 64 18.14 -6.48 3.72
N LYS A 65 18.04 -7.30 2.68
CA LYS A 65 17.56 -6.88 1.36
C LYS A 65 16.08 -6.50 1.42
N ARG A 66 15.27 -7.27 2.16
CA ARG A 66 13.86 -6.98 2.45
C ARG A 66 13.73 -5.65 3.20
N HIS A 67 14.46 -5.47 4.30
CA HIS A 67 14.41 -4.26 5.12
C HIS A 67 14.73 -3.02 4.28
N THR A 68 15.83 -3.06 3.54
CA THR A 68 16.24 -1.96 2.65
C THR A 68 15.16 -1.64 1.62
N PHE A 69 14.59 -2.67 0.98
CA PHE A 69 13.56 -2.49 -0.04
C PHE A 69 12.29 -1.83 0.53
N VAL A 70 11.78 -2.35 1.65
CA VAL A 70 10.53 -1.88 2.26
C VAL A 70 10.70 -0.46 2.81
N GLN A 71 11.85 -0.15 3.41
CA GLN A 71 12.17 1.20 3.88
C GLN A 71 12.15 2.20 2.71
N GLU A 72 12.85 1.90 1.62
CA GLU A 72 12.92 2.80 0.47
C GLU A 72 11.58 2.94 -0.27
N LEU A 73 10.78 1.86 -0.36
CA LEU A 73 9.42 1.90 -0.88
C LEU A 73 8.54 2.82 -0.03
N SER A 74 8.61 2.67 1.30
CA SER A 74 7.86 3.48 2.27
C SER A 74 8.19 4.97 2.14
N LEU A 75 9.49 5.29 2.05
CA LEU A 75 9.96 6.66 1.82
C LEU A 75 9.53 7.19 0.45
N GLY A 76 9.51 6.35 -0.58
CA GLY A 76 8.98 6.69 -1.90
C GLY A 76 7.51 7.09 -1.87
N CYS A 77 6.66 6.28 -1.23
CA CYS A 77 5.24 6.58 -1.03
C CYS A 77 5.05 7.88 -0.24
N ALA A 78 5.82 8.06 0.84
CA ALA A 78 5.76 9.26 1.67
C ALA A 78 6.16 10.54 0.92
N ARG A 79 7.14 10.47 0.00
CA ARG A 79 7.50 11.58 -0.90
C ARG A 79 6.38 11.93 -1.87
N HIS A 80 5.70 10.92 -2.43
CA HIS A 80 4.53 11.16 -3.28
C HIS A 80 3.41 11.85 -2.50
N LEU A 81 3.11 11.38 -1.29
CA LEU A 81 2.12 12.03 -0.44
C LEU A 81 2.54 13.46 -0.10
N GLN A 82 3.76 13.69 0.39
CA GLN A 82 4.24 15.03 0.76
C GLN A 82 4.06 16.03 -0.39
N ARG A 83 4.44 15.65 -1.61
CA ARG A 83 4.31 16.54 -2.78
C ARG A 83 2.86 16.96 -3.01
N ASN A 84 1.94 16.01 -3.03
CA ASN A 84 0.52 16.29 -3.29
C ASN A 84 -0.16 16.99 -2.10
N ALA A 85 0.18 16.60 -0.88
CA ALA A 85 -0.33 17.20 0.34
C ALA A 85 0.16 18.65 0.50
N SER A 86 1.39 18.97 0.07
CA SER A 86 1.91 20.35 0.16
C SER A 86 1.12 21.32 -0.73
N GLU A 87 0.68 20.85 -1.90
CA GLU A 87 -0.12 21.64 -2.83
C GLU A 87 -1.55 21.92 -2.31
N ILE A 88 -2.09 21.02 -1.49
CA ILE A 88 -3.49 21.03 -1.04
C ILE A 88 -3.64 21.58 0.40
N LEU A 89 -2.75 21.17 1.30
CA LEU A 89 -2.84 21.38 2.75
C LEU A 89 -1.78 22.35 3.29
N GLY A 90 -0.78 22.74 2.47
CA GLY A 90 0.33 23.59 2.89
C GLY A 90 1.58 22.82 3.33
N LEU A 91 2.65 23.56 3.67
CA LEU A 91 4.03 23.09 3.79
C LEU A 91 4.38 22.31 5.08
N ASP A 92 3.41 21.65 5.71
CA ASP A 92 3.66 20.82 6.89
C ASP A 92 4.46 19.55 6.57
N ASN A 93 5.00 18.91 7.61
CA ASN A 93 5.76 17.64 7.48
C ASN A 93 4.81 16.43 7.37
N HIS A 94 4.07 16.36 6.27
CA HIS A 94 3.15 15.26 5.94
C HIS A 94 3.90 13.93 5.79
N GLN A 95 5.16 13.95 5.35
CA GLN A 95 6.00 12.76 5.23
C GLN A 95 6.16 12.05 6.57
N LYS A 96 6.47 12.79 7.65
CA LYS A 96 6.64 12.20 8.98
C LYS A 96 5.33 11.57 9.47
N LEU A 97 4.22 12.31 9.37
CA LEU A 97 2.91 11.84 9.81
C LEU A 97 2.50 10.54 9.08
N PHE A 98 2.77 10.47 7.77
CA PHE A 98 2.53 9.27 6.98
C PHE A 98 3.37 8.08 7.44
N ILE A 99 4.68 8.26 7.68
CA ILE A 99 5.56 7.17 8.13
C ILE A 99 5.17 6.69 9.52
N ASP A 100 4.83 7.59 10.45
CA ASP A 100 4.36 7.22 11.78
C ASP A 100 3.10 6.34 11.69
N LEU A 101 2.11 6.74 10.87
CA LEU A 101 0.88 5.97 10.70
C LEU A 101 1.09 4.66 9.92
N LEU A 102 1.97 4.66 8.91
CA LEU A 102 2.36 3.45 8.19
C LEU A 102 2.93 2.38 9.14
N ASN A 103 3.76 2.77 10.10
CA ASN A 103 4.32 1.84 11.08
C ASN A 103 3.24 1.23 12.00
N VAL A 104 2.25 2.03 12.41
CA VAL A 104 1.08 1.55 13.14
C VAL A 104 0.29 0.54 12.29
N ARG A 105 -0.05 0.92 11.06
CA ARG A 105 -0.87 0.10 10.15
C ARG A 105 -0.20 -1.20 9.75
N THR A 106 1.09 -1.17 9.46
CA THR A 106 1.85 -2.40 9.12
C THR A 106 1.96 -3.35 10.32
N THR A 107 1.99 -2.83 11.55
CA THR A 107 1.90 -3.64 12.78
C THR A 107 0.52 -4.26 12.94
N GLU A 108 -0.55 -3.48 12.73
CA GLU A 108 -1.93 -3.98 12.72
C GLU A 108 -2.10 -5.09 11.67
N TYR A 109 -1.60 -4.88 10.46
CA TYR A 109 -1.75 -5.84 9.36
C TYR A 109 -0.92 -7.10 9.54
N ALA A 110 0.18 -7.06 10.31
CA ALA A 110 1.03 -8.22 10.57
C ALA A 110 0.31 -9.37 11.31
N GLN A 111 -0.83 -9.11 11.95
CA GLN A 111 -1.64 -10.15 12.60
C GLN A 111 -2.36 -11.06 11.60
N TYR A 112 -2.53 -10.63 10.35
CA TYR A 112 -3.18 -11.42 9.32
C TYR A 112 -2.13 -12.28 8.62
N SER A 113 -2.25 -13.60 8.70
CA SER A 113 -1.46 -14.49 7.82
C SER A 113 -1.73 -14.22 6.32
N PHE A 114 -0.75 -14.58 5.51
CA PHE A 114 -0.76 -14.51 4.05
C PHE A 114 -0.51 -15.93 3.55
N ASP A 115 -1.57 -16.67 3.27
CA ASP A 115 -1.44 -17.96 2.58
C ASP A 115 -1.76 -17.70 1.11
N GLU A 116 -0.88 -18.14 0.20
CA GLU A 116 -1.10 -18.13 -1.26
C GLU A 116 -1.32 -16.75 -1.93
N LEU A 117 -0.82 -15.65 -1.33
CA LEU A 117 -0.79 -14.29 -1.94
C LEU A 117 -2.15 -13.62 -2.20
N GLU A 118 -3.26 -14.20 -1.73
CA GLU A 118 -4.57 -13.53 -1.68
C GLU A 118 -4.67 -12.67 -0.41
N PRO A 119 -4.97 -11.36 -0.50
CA PRO A 119 -5.22 -10.55 0.69
C PRO A 119 -6.47 -11.07 1.37
N ARG A 120 -6.27 -11.82 2.45
CA ARG A 120 -7.39 -12.50 3.10
C ARG A 120 -8.40 -11.50 3.60
N PHE A 121 -9.66 -11.91 3.61
CA PHE A 121 -10.80 -11.14 4.08
C PHE A 121 -10.51 -10.30 5.33
N GLY A 122 -9.75 -10.83 6.31
CA GLY A 122 -9.35 -10.08 7.50
C GLY A 122 -8.53 -8.82 7.24
N LEU A 123 -7.53 -8.87 6.34
CA LEU A 123 -6.71 -7.72 5.96
C LEU A 123 -7.56 -6.67 5.23
N LEU A 124 -8.35 -7.10 4.24
CA LEU A 124 -9.22 -6.22 3.46
C LEU A 124 -10.31 -5.60 4.33
N LYS A 125 -10.84 -6.35 5.30
CA LYS A 125 -11.79 -5.83 6.28
C LYS A 125 -11.14 -4.79 7.19
N SER A 126 -9.90 -5.01 7.62
CA SER A 126 -9.15 -4.01 8.39
C SER A 126 -8.93 -2.74 7.58
N LEU A 127 -8.51 -2.86 6.32
CA LEU A 127 -8.40 -1.73 5.39
C LEU A 127 -9.73 -0.98 5.24
N GLY A 128 -10.81 -1.70 4.94
CA GLY A 128 -12.15 -1.11 4.81
C GLY A 128 -12.59 -0.40 6.08
N THR A 129 -12.30 -0.97 7.26
CA THR A 129 -12.59 -0.36 8.55
C THR A 129 -11.79 0.93 8.76
N ASN A 130 -10.51 0.95 8.41
CA ASN A 130 -9.67 2.13 8.51
C ASN A 130 -10.16 3.24 7.54
N ILE A 131 -10.54 2.87 6.30
CA ILE A 131 -11.14 3.80 5.34
C ILE A 131 -12.48 4.34 5.85
N GLN A 132 -13.34 3.49 6.44
CA GLN A 132 -14.60 3.91 7.05
C GLN A 132 -14.39 4.93 8.18
N GLN A 133 -13.38 4.73 9.03
CA GLN A 133 -13.02 5.67 10.10
C GLN A 133 -12.61 7.03 9.53
N VAL A 134 -11.85 7.05 8.42
CA VAL A 134 -11.49 8.27 7.71
C VAL A 134 -12.72 8.94 7.09
N MET A 135 -13.58 8.16 6.43
CA MET A 135 -14.72 8.66 5.63
C MET A 135 -15.96 9.02 6.45
N GLY A 136 -16.08 8.51 7.68
CA GLY A 136 -17.25 8.66 8.54
C GLY A 136 -18.46 7.84 8.09
N GLU A 137 -19.53 7.82 8.89
CA GLU A 137 -20.68 6.91 8.71
C GLU A 137 -21.92 7.60 8.11
N SER A 138 -21.75 8.40 7.06
CA SER A 138 -22.89 8.95 6.33
C SER A 138 -23.79 7.84 5.75
N GLN A 139 -25.00 8.17 5.31
CA GLN A 139 -25.95 7.18 4.76
C GLN A 139 -25.33 6.34 3.62
N THR A 140 -24.45 6.94 2.82
CA THR A 140 -23.69 6.24 1.78
C THR A 140 -22.41 5.63 2.33
N ASN A 141 -21.61 6.40 3.09
CA ASN A 141 -20.28 5.97 3.49
C ASN A 141 -20.29 4.76 4.42
N ARG A 142 -21.37 4.49 5.17
CA ARG A 142 -21.53 3.28 6.01
C ARG A 142 -21.38 1.94 5.26
N TRP A 143 -21.40 1.96 3.92
CA TRP A 143 -21.25 0.79 3.05
C TRP A 143 -19.86 0.70 2.42
N VAL A 144 -18.93 1.62 2.72
CA VAL A 144 -17.61 1.67 2.07
C VAL A 144 -16.78 0.42 2.38
N ILE A 145 -17.01 -0.20 3.53
CA ILE A 145 -16.35 -1.46 3.90
C ILE A 145 -16.67 -2.54 2.86
N ASP A 146 -17.93 -2.67 2.43
CA ASP A 146 -18.34 -3.68 1.45
C ASP A 146 -17.68 -3.42 0.09
N GLN A 147 -17.66 -2.17 -0.38
CA GLN A 147 -16.96 -1.80 -1.62
C GLN A 147 -15.46 -2.12 -1.56
N VAL A 148 -14.80 -1.75 -0.47
CA VAL A 148 -13.35 -1.97 -0.30
C VAL A 148 -13.03 -3.45 -0.22
N ILE A 149 -13.83 -4.26 0.47
CA ILE A 149 -13.58 -5.70 0.61
C ILE A 149 -13.85 -6.44 -0.70
N THR A 150 -14.89 -6.06 -1.44
CA THR A 150 -15.38 -6.85 -2.59
C THR A 150 -14.82 -6.41 -3.93
N VAL A 151 -14.38 -5.15 -4.06
CA VAL A 151 -13.95 -4.56 -5.33
C VAL A 151 -12.57 -3.90 -5.18
N ASP A 152 -12.52 -2.74 -4.51
CA ASP A 152 -11.35 -1.85 -4.63
C ASP A 152 -10.09 -2.42 -3.99
N GLY A 153 -10.22 -3.04 -2.81
CA GLY A 153 -9.11 -3.61 -2.06
C GLY A 153 -8.45 -4.81 -2.77
N PRO A 154 -9.21 -5.85 -3.15
CA PRO A 154 -8.69 -6.96 -3.96
C PRO A 154 -8.00 -6.49 -5.23
N ASP A 155 -8.61 -5.57 -5.99
CA ASP A 155 -8.05 -5.10 -7.26
C ASP A 155 -6.76 -4.29 -7.07
N ALA A 156 -6.72 -3.39 -6.08
CA ALA A 156 -5.53 -2.62 -5.76
C ALA A 156 -4.34 -3.52 -5.40
N VAL A 157 -4.57 -4.49 -4.50
CA VAL A 157 -3.53 -5.41 -4.04
C VAL A 157 -3.05 -6.31 -5.18
N ARG A 158 -3.97 -6.93 -5.93
CA ARG A 158 -3.64 -7.81 -7.06
C ARG A 158 -2.80 -7.07 -8.10
N LEU A 159 -3.28 -5.91 -8.56
CA LEU A 159 -2.59 -5.11 -9.58
C LEU A 159 -1.19 -4.70 -9.11
N PHE A 160 -1.05 -4.28 -7.86
CA PHE A 160 0.24 -3.87 -7.32
C PHE A 160 1.21 -5.05 -7.20
N LEU A 161 0.76 -6.19 -6.68
CA LEU A 161 1.61 -7.38 -6.54
C LEU A 161 2.06 -7.93 -7.89
N ASP A 162 1.20 -7.91 -8.92
CA ASP A 162 1.57 -8.32 -10.28
C ASP A 162 2.67 -7.42 -10.87
N ILE A 163 2.51 -6.09 -10.72
CA ILE A 163 3.53 -5.12 -11.13
C ILE A 163 4.84 -5.35 -10.36
N LEU A 164 4.74 -5.56 -9.04
CA LEU A 164 5.89 -5.72 -8.16
C LEU A 164 6.68 -7.00 -8.50
N LYS A 165 5.99 -8.12 -8.72
CA LYS A 165 6.61 -9.38 -9.18
C LYS A 165 7.37 -9.17 -10.49
N ASN A 166 6.81 -8.41 -11.44
CA ASN A 166 7.49 -8.10 -12.69
C ASN A 166 8.72 -7.21 -12.50
N LEU A 167 8.60 -6.16 -11.69
CA LEU A 167 9.72 -5.25 -11.38
C LEU A 167 10.86 -5.95 -10.62
N LEU A 168 10.51 -6.88 -9.73
CA LEU A 168 11.46 -7.62 -8.90
C LEU A 168 11.92 -8.94 -9.52
N GLY A 169 11.38 -9.32 -10.68
CA GLY A 169 11.65 -10.60 -11.35
C GLY A 169 13.13 -10.96 -11.46
N PRO A 170 14.01 -10.06 -11.92
CA PRO A 170 15.45 -10.32 -11.95
C PRO A 170 16.05 -10.60 -10.56
N GLN A 171 15.64 -9.86 -9.53
CA GLN A 171 16.17 -9.99 -8.17
C GLN A 171 15.61 -11.21 -7.43
N ILE A 172 14.40 -11.65 -7.76
CA ILE A 172 13.78 -12.88 -7.26
C ILE A 172 14.50 -14.10 -7.88
N LYS A 173 14.71 -14.10 -9.21
CA LYS A 173 15.45 -15.17 -9.90
C LYS A 173 16.87 -15.33 -9.36
N GLN A 174 17.55 -14.21 -9.11
CA GLN A 174 18.88 -14.23 -8.50
C GLN A 174 18.85 -14.89 -7.10
N ALA A 175 17.92 -14.47 -6.24
CA ALA A 175 17.82 -15.03 -4.88
C ALA A 175 17.52 -16.54 -4.87
N LEU A 176 16.68 -17.02 -5.81
CA LEU A 176 16.42 -18.45 -5.98
C LEU A 176 17.66 -19.21 -6.48
N GLY A 177 18.44 -18.62 -7.39
CA GLY A 177 19.70 -19.21 -7.87
C GLY A 177 20.76 -19.32 -6.77
N ASP A 178 20.94 -18.26 -5.98
CA ASP A 178 21.91 -18.22 -4.87
C ASP A 178 21.59 -19.31 -3.81
N SER A 179 20.30 -19.54 -3.52
CA SER A 179 19.87 -20.58 -2.57
C SER A 179 20.16 -22.02 -3.00
N VAL A 180 20.31 -22.28 -4.30
CA VAL A 180 20.65 -23.62 -4.85
C VAL A 180 22.17 -23.87 -4.83
N THR A 181 22.98 -22.82 -4.83
CA THR A 181 24.45 -22.93 -4.80
C THR A 181 25.05 -23.02 -3.40
N GLU A 182 24.28 -22.66 -2.36
CA GLU A 182 24.69 -22.75 -0.94
C GLU A 182 24.30 -24.07 -0.25
N SER A 183 23.64 -24.99 -0.98
CA SER A 183 23.22 -26.32 -0.53
C SER A 183 24.06 -27.44 -1.12
#